data_AF-A0A356TPB2-F1
#
_entry.id   AF-A0A356TPB2-F1
#
_cell.length_a   1.000
_cell.length_b   1.000
_cell.length_c   1.000
_cell.angle_alpha   90.00
_cell.angle_beta   90.00
_cell.angle_gamma   90.00
#
_symmetry.space_group_name_H-M   'P 1'
#
loop_
_entity.id
_entity.type
_entity.pdbx_description
1 polymer ?
#
loop_
_entity_poly.entity_id
_entity_poly.type
_entity_poly.pdbx_seq_one_letter_code
_entity_poly.pdbx_strand_id
1 'polypeptide(L)'
;EPATRDGVWLRVALDVMEDGRVSVSAAEAVPLWTANNWWDEERRRVDQPDIRVIPLSSAGDEALTDERRRAIGRVLGDAVHLLP
;
A
#
# COMPACT_ATOMS: atom_id res chain seq x y z
N GLU A 1 -9.48 -11.49 3.31
CA GLU A 1 -9.04 -12.31 2.16
C GLU A 1 -7.53 -12.45 2.21
N PRO A 2 -6.97 -13.64 2.47
CA PRO A 2 -5.51 -13.85 2.60
C PRO A 2 -4.74 -13.61 1.29
N ALA A 3 -5.45 -13.43 0.16
CA ALA A 3 -4.88 -13.30 -1.17
C ALA A 3 -4.34 -11.89 -1.49
N THR A 4 -4.67 -10.87 -0.69
CA THR A 4 -4.27 -9.48 -0.96
C THR A 4 -3.27 -9.03 0.11
N ARG A 5 -1.99 -9.01 -0.26
CA ARG A 5 -0.90 -8.45 0.58
C ARG A 5 -0.79 -6.96 0.28
N ASP A 6 -1.85 -6.25 0.68
CA ASP A 6 -1.93 -4.80 0.59
C ASP A 6 -1.07 -4.19 1.71
N GLY A 7 -0.32 -3.14 1.39
CA GLY A 7 0.51 -2.42 2.35
C GLY A 7 0.49 -0.93 2.07
N VAL A 8 1.04 -0.15 3.00
CA VAL A 8 1.25 1.29 2.79
C VAL A 8 2.57 1.74 3.38
N TRP A 9 3.23 2.68 2.71
CA TRP A 9 4.25 3.50 3.35
C TRP A 9 3.58 4.77 3.89
N LEU A 10 3.51 4.89 5.22
CA LEU A 10 2.93 6.04 5.90
C LEU A 10 3.98 7.10 6.25
N ARG A 11 3.68 8.36 5.96
CA ARG A 11 4.42 9.54 6.43
C ARG A 11 3.50 10.36 7.33
N VAL A 12 3.96 10.70 8.53
CA VAL A 12 3.19 11.44 9.53
C VAL A 12 3.95 12.70 9.91
N ALA A 13 3.28 13.85 9.86
CA ALA A 13 3.79 15.10 10.40
C ALA A 13 3.29 15.26 11.85
N LEU A 14 4.21 15.63 12.74
CA LEU A 14 3.96 15.76 14.18
C LEU A 14 4.28 17.19 14.62
N ASP A 15 3.34 17.80 15.33
CA ASP A 15 3.56 19.06 16.04
C ASP A 15 3.71 18.77 17.54
N VAL A 16 4.81 19.24 18.12
CA VAL A 16 5.11 19.10 19.55
C VAL A 16 4.93 20.46 20.22
N MET A 17 3.99 20.52 21.16
CA MET A 17 3.65 21.73 21.90
C MET A 17 4.62 21.96 23.07
N GLU A 18 4.70 23.20 23.57
CA GLU A 18 5.58 23.56 24.69
C GLU A 18 5.26 22.80 25.99
N ASP A 19 4.02 22.36 26.17
CA ASP A 19 3.58 21.54 27.31
C ASP A 19 3.87 20.04 27.13
N GLY A 20 4.55 19.65 26.05
CA GLY A 20 4.93 18.28 25.74
C GLY A 20 3.85 17.45 25.05
N ARG A 21 2.67 18.01 24.74
CA ARG A 21 1.66 17.30 23.93
C ARG A 21 2.13 17.17 22.48
N VAL A 22 1.82 16.03 21.88
CA VAL A 22 2.08 15.75 20.46
C VAL A 22 0.75 15.67 19.73
N SER A 23 0.64 16.36 18.60
CA SER A 23 -0.51 16.25 17.70
C SER A 23 -0.05 15.84 16.31
N VAL A 24 -0.89 15.08 15.60
CA VAL A 24 -0.64 14.70 14.21
C VAL A 24 -1.29 15.78 13.33
N SER A 25 -0.49 16.52 12.59
CA SER A 25 -0.98 17.60 11.72
C SER A 25 -1.25 17.12 10.30
N ALA A 26 -0.59 16.07 9.85
CA ALA A 26 -0.87 15.42 8.58
C ALA A 26 -0.46 13.94 8.60
N ALA A 27 -1.19 13.12 7.84
CA ALA A 27 -0.81 11.75 7.54
C ALA A 27 -1.04 11.49 6.05
N GLU A 28 -0.01 11.00 5.37
CA GLU A 28 -0.03 10.67 3.95
C GLU A 28 0.45 9.24 3.77
N ALA A 29 -0.12 8.51 2.81
CA ALA A 29 0.31 7.15 2.55
C ALA A 29 0.47 6.85 1.05
N VAL A 30 1.55 6.14 0.71
CA VAL A 30 1.75 5.54 -0.61
C VAL A 30 1.23 4.10 -0.55
N PRO A 31 0.18 3.75 -1.32
CA PRO A 31 -0.29 2.37 -1.42
C PRO A 31 0.76 1.46 -2.05
N LEU A 32 0.92 0.25 -1.49
CA LEU A 32 1.88 -0.74 -1.95
C LEU A 32 1.16 -2.02 -2.39
N TRP A 33 1.76 -2.68 -3.38
CA TRP A 33 1.31 -3.95 -3.93
C TRP A 33 2.43 -4.99 -3.88
N THR A 34 2.09 -6.21 -3.48
CA THR A 34 3.01 -7.33 -3.54
C THR A 34 2.83 -8.07 -4.86
N ALA A 35 3.59 -7.67 -5.86
CA ALA A 35 3.69 -8.39 -7.12
C ALA A 35 4.40 -9.73 -6.90
N ASN A 36 3.83 -10.81 -7.42
CA ASN A 36 4.49 -12.11 -7.42
C ASN A 36 4.11 -12.93 -8.66
N ASN A 37 4.98 -13.88 -9.02
CA ASN A 37 4.80 -14.79 -10.14
C ASN A 37 4.32 -16.20 -9.72
N TRP A 38 3.67 -16.34 -8.55
CA TRP A 38 3.30 -17.63 -7.98
C TRP A 38 2.50 -18.51 -8.95
N TRP A 39 1.57 -17.92 -9.69
CA TRP A 39 0.80 -18.65 -10.70
C TRP A 39 1.62 -19.14 -11.90
N ASP A 40 2.71 -18.44 -12.24
CA ASP A 40 3.62 -18.87 -13.30
C ASP A 40 4.58 -19.96 -12.78
N GLU A 41 5.00 -19.88 -11.52
CA GLU A 41 5.74 -20.94 -10.83
C GLU A 41 4.91 -22.23 -10.76
N GLU A 42 3.67 -22.15 -10.27
CA GLU A 42 2.74 -23.29 -10.16
C GLU A 42 2.48 -23.94 -11.53
N ARG A 43 2.45 -23.13 -12.60
CA ARG A 43 2.30 -23.59 -13.99
C ARG A 43 3.63 -23.96 -14.67
N ARG A 44 4.75 -23.96 -13.94
CA ARG A 44 6.11 -24.28 -14.42
C ARG A 44 6.54 -23.44 -15.64
N ARG A 45 6.15 -22.16 -15.67
CA ARG A 45 6.53 -21.19 -16.71
C ARG A 45 7.79 -20.40 -16.37
N VAL A 46 8.23 -20.47 -15.11
CA VAL A 46 9.42 -19.82 -14.57
C VAL A 46 10.14 -20.78 -13.64
N ASP A 47 11.46 -20.62 -13.53
CA ASP A 47 12.30 -21.51 -12.72
C ASP A 47 12.45 -21.05 -11.26
N GLN A 48 12.12 -19.79 -10.97
CA GLN A 48 12.27 -19.22 -9.63
C GLN A 48 11.10 -18.28 -9.26
N PRO A 49 10.70 -18.27 -7.98
CA PRO A 49 9.75 -17.29 -7.48
C PRO A 49 10.37 -15.88 -7.50
N ASP A 50 9.57 -14.91 -7.93
CA ASP A 50 9.87 -13.48 -7.89
C ASP A 50 8.75 -12.80 -7.11
N ILE A 51 9.11 -12.18 -5.98
CA ILE A 51 8.19 -11.49 -5.09
C ILE A 51 8.76 -10.11 -4.81
N ARG A 52 7.99 -9.06 -5.14
CA ARG A 52 8.40 -7.67 -4.98
C ARG A 52 7.30 -6.86 -4.33
N VAL A 53 7.68 -5.92 -3.48
CA VAL A 53 6.78 -4.86 -3.01
C VAL A 53 7.06 -3.63 -3.85
N ILE A 54 6.04 -3.14 -4.54
CA ILE A 54 6.11 -1.98 -5.43
C ILE A 54 5.00 -0.99 -5.06
N PRO A 55 5.11 0.29 -5.46
CA PRO A 55 3.98 1.20 -5.42
C PRO A 55 2.80 0.62 -6.20
N LEU A 56 1.58 0.73 -5.66
CA LEU A 56 0.38 0.21 -6.30
C LEU A 56 0.17 0.79 -7.70
N SER A 57 0.46 2.08 -7.89
CA SER A 57 0.45 2.76 -9.19
C SER A 57 1.39 2.14 -10.24
N SER A 58 2.35 1.32 -9.82
CA SER A 58 3.27 0.60 -10.71
C SER A 58 2.82 -0.82 -11.05
N ALA A 59 1.65 -1.27 -10.57
CA ALA A 59 1.14 -2.63 -10.82
C ALA A 59 0.74 -2.88 -12.29
N GLY A 60 0.50 -1.83 -13.07
CA GLY A 60 0.20 -1.92 -14.51
C GLY A 60 -1.22 -2.38 -14.86
N ASP A 61 -2.09 -2.59 -13.86
CA ASP A 61 -3.51 -2.92 -14.01
C ASP A 61 -4.34 -1.83 -13.31
N GLU A 62 -5.05 -1.01 -14.08
CA GLU A 62 -5.86 0.10 -13.58
C GLU A 62 -7.03 -0.37 -12.72
N ALA A 63 -7.69 -1.46 -13.10
CA ALA A 63 -8.85 -1.98 -12.36
C ALA A 63 -8.41 -2.52 -10.98
N LEU A 64 -7.30 -3.27 -10.95
CA LEU A 64 -6.67 -3.72 -9.71
C LEU A 64 -6.25 -2.51 -8.85
N THR A 65 -5.61 -1.51 -9.46
CA THR A 65 -5.16 -0.30 -8.77
C THR A 65 -6.32 0.42 -8.09
N ASP A 66 -7.42 0.64 -8.81
CA ASP A 66 -8.61 1.31 -8.27
C ASP A 66 -9.33 0.50 -7.20
N GLU A 67 -9.42 -0.82 -7.37
CA GLU A 67 -10.02 -1.71 -6.39
C GLU A 67 -9.21 -1.71 -5.08
N ARG A 68 -7.90 -1.91 -5.18
CA ARG A 68 -6.99 -1.99 -4.03
C ARG A 68 -6.87 -0.64 -3.34
N ARG A 69 -6.77 0.46 -4.07
CA ARG A 69 -6.73 1.82 -3.49
C ARG A 69 -7.98 2.11 -2.67
N ARG A 70 -9.17 1.71 -3.15
CA ARG A 70 -10.43 1.83 -2.38
C ARG A 70 -10.47 0.92 -1.15
N ALA A 71 -9.92 -0.29 -1.24
CA ALA A 71 -9.83 -1.19 -0.09
C ALA A 71 -8.92 -0.60 1.00
N ILE A 72 -7.73 -0.13 0.62
CA ILE A 72 -6.75 0.51 1.50
C ILE A 72 -7.34 1.78 2.13
N GLY A 73 -7.97 2.64 1.34
CA GLY A 73 -8.58 3.88 1.83
C GLY A 73 -9.65 3.63 2.88
N ARG A 74 -10.49 2.60 2.69
CA ARG A 74 -11.51 2.22 3.69
C ARG A 74 -10.93 1.79 5.04
N VAL A 75 -9.74 1.18 5.04
CA VAL A 75 -9.08 0.73 6.28
C VAL A 75 -8.38 1.90 7.00
N LEU A 76 -7.71 2.78 6.25
CA LEU A 76 -7.00 3.92 6.84
C LEU A 76 -7.95 5.04 7.30
N GLY A 77 -9.10 5.18 6.65
CA GLY A 77 -10.06 6.24 6.91
C GLY A 77 -9.62 7.60 6.38
N ASP A 78 -10.50 8.58 6.56
CA ASP A 78 -10.40 9.89 5.89
C ASP A 78 -9.28 10.80 6.46
N ALA A 79 -8.70 10.43 7.60
CA ALA A 79 -7.59 11.16 8.21
C ALA A 79 -6.26 10.99 7.47
N VAL A 80 -6.15 9.98 6.60
CA VAL A 80 -4.92 9.69 5.84
C VAL A 80 -5.12 10.05 4.37
N HIS A 81 -4.29 10.93 3.86
CA HIS A 81 -4.29 11.28 2.45
C HIS A 81 -3.56 10.20 1.63
N LEU A 82 -4.29 9.47 0.78
CA LEU A 82 -3.70 8.49 -0.13
C LEU A 82 -3.09 9.16 -1.37
N LEU A 83 -1.78 9.07 -1.45
CA LEU A 83 -1.00 9.49 -2.60
C LEU A 83 -1.25 8.55 -3.82
N PRO A 84 -0.94 9.02 -5.04
CA PRO A 84 -1.10 8.23 -6.25
C PRO A 84 -0.32 6.91 -6.25
#